data_AF-A0A7C5VFI2-F1
#
_entry.id   AF-A0A7C5VFI2-F1
#
_cell.length_a   1.000
_cell.length_b   1.000
_cell.length_c   1.000
_cell.angle_alpha   90.00
_cell.angle_beta   90.00
_cell.angle_gamma   90.00
#
_symmetry.space_group_name_H-M   'P 1'
#
loop_
_entity.id
_entity.type
_entity.pdbx_description
1 polymer ?
#
loop_
_entity_poly.entity_id
_entity_poly.type
_entity_poly.pdbx_seq_one_letter_code
_entity_poly.pdbx_strand_id
1 'polypeptide(L)'
;MTRAVARTLVLILVIASAVLLTTQSLPGLMLLHVVSGSMEPNVPIGSIVLLARGDKPSVGDVAAYLLEVQGRRYVILHRVTGVTEDGRYVFSADAGDPYGTDLVEPERVLGRMLIAIPYLGYVVPYAPVLVGLALLLSLVPRRTRPPVQGPVDPGFLRYLPAVLVPLTLLLPVKGLPMMLGPAYAVLTLAIYAITLRFEREIRHADLVYALLSISVLVSIDYAKLAALLWGL
;
A
#
# COMPACT_ATOMS: atom_id res chain seq x y z
N MET A 1 5.77 0.42 -27.97
CA MET A 1 6.13 1.45 -26.96
C MET A 1 7.62 1.75 -27.04
N THR A 2 8.00 3.00 -27.33
CA THR A 2 9.40 3.41 -27.41
C THR A 2 10.05 3.41 -26.02
N ARG A 3 11.34 3.09 -25.93
CA ARG A 3 12.09 2.94 -24.66
C ARG A 3 12.02 4.18 -23.74
N ALA A 4 11.85 5.35 -24.35
CA ALA A 4 11.62 6.59 -23.65
C ALA A 4 10.30 6.56 -22.85
N VAL A 5 9.21 6.11 -23.46
CA VAL A 5 7.88 6.06 -22.82
C VAL A 5 7.90 5.17 -21.58
N ALA A 6 8.51 3.99 -21.64
CA ALA A 6 8.59 3.10 -20.48
C ALA A 6 9.39 3.73 -19.32
N ARG A 7 10.53 4.37 -19.59
CA ARG A 7 11.33 5.05 -18.57
C ARG A 7 10.58 6.25 -17.96
N THR A 8 9.91 7.03 -18.79
CA THR A 8 9.10 8.17 -18.34
C THR A 8 7.96 7.70 -17.43
N LEU A 9 7.26 6.62 -17.78
CA LEU A 9 6.21 6.05 -16.94
C LEU A 9 6.72 5.55 -15.58
N VAL A 10 7.88 4.89 -15.56
CA VAL A 10 8.52 4.46 -14.30
C VAL A 10 8.90 5.66 -13.45
N LEU A 11 9.49 6.70 -14.05
CA LEU A 11 9.85 7.92 -13.33
C LEU A 11 8.63 8.63 -12.74
N ILE A 12 7.55 8.74 -13.52
CA ILE A 12 6.26 9.29 -13.05
C ILE A 12 5.75 8.48 -11.85
N LEU A 13 5.78 7.15 -11.92
CA LEU A 13 5.30 6.29 -10.83
C LEU A 13 6.14 6.44 -9.55
N VAL A 14 7.46 6.54 -9.68
CA VAL A 14 8.39 6.78 -8.56
C VAL A 14 8.12 8.14 -7.93
N ILE A 15 8.01 9.20 -8.74
CA ILE A 15 7.72 10.55 -8.27
C ILE A 15 6.34 10.58 -7.59
N ALA A 16 5.31 10.01 -8.20
CA ALA A 16 3.97 9.96 -7.61
C ALA A 16 3.97 9.24 -6.25
N SER A 17 4.71 8.14 -6.13
CA SER A 17 4.85 7.39 -4.88
C SER A 17 5.60 8.18 -3.82
N ALA A 18 6.69 8.88 -4.20
CA ALA A 18 7.43 9.76 -3.30
C ALA A 18 6.58 10.94 -2.82
N VAL A 19 5.78 11.55 -3.71
CA VAL A 19 4.82 12.60 -3.36
C VAL A 19 3.79 12.06 -2.36
N LEU A 20 3.19 10.91 -2.63
CA LEU A 20 2.19 10.34 -1.71
C LEU A 20 2.77 10.05 -0.32
N LEU A 21 3.98 9.48 -0.23
CA LEU A 21 4.64 9.21 1.04
C LEU A 21 5.01 10.50 1.78
N THR A 22 5.54 11.50 1.09
CA THR A 22 5.90 12.79 1.68
C THR A 22 4.68 13.59 2.13
N THR A 23 3.54 13.48 1.43
CA THR A 23 2.30 14.15 1.84
C THR A 23 1.76 13.66 3.18
N GLN A 24 1.99 12.39 3.55
CA GLN A 24 1.67 11.89 4.89
C GLN A 24 2.54 12.49 6.00
N SER A 25 3.72 13.01 5.64
CA SER A 25 4.67 13.64 6.57
C SER A 25 4.53 15.17 6.65
N LEU A 26 3.70 15.77 5.80
CA LEU A 26 3.52 17.22 5.80
C LEU A 26 2.67 17.66 7.02
N PRO A 27 3.21 18.53 7.89
CA PRO A 27 2.44 19.07 8.99
C PRO A 27 1.27 19.89 8.44
N GLY A 28 0.05 19.61 8.92
CA GLY A 28 -1.17 20.27 8.48
C GLY A 28 -1.96 19.52 7.40
N LEU A 29 -1.46 18.41 6.86
CA LEU A 29 -2.21 17.55 5.94
C LEU A 29 -2.46 16.17 6.54
N MET A 30 -3.57 15.54 6.15
CA MET A 30 -3.90 14.18 6.54
C MET A 30 -4.55 13.43 5.37
N LEU A 31 -4.07 12.21 5.11
CA LEU A 31 -4.66 11.32 4.11
C LEU A 31 -5.52 10.26 4.79
N LEU A 32 -6.77 10.12 4.33
CA LEU A 32 -7.70 9.10 4.78
C LEU A 32 -8.09 8.16 3.64
N HIS A 33 -8.32 6.89 3.98
CA HIS A 33 -8.89 5.89 3.08
C HIS A 33 -10.36 5.66 3.42
N VAL A 34 -11.24 5.84 2.43
CA VAL A 34 -12.69 5.70 2.60
C VAL A 34 -13.08 4.23 2.52
N VAL A 35 -13.60 3.70 3.64
CA VAL A 35 -13.94 2.27 3.78
C VAL A 35 -15.45 2.00 3.85
N SER A 36 -16.29 3.05 3.91
CA SER A 36 -17.75 2.97 3.98
C SER A 36 -18.41 3.83 2.91
N GLY A 37 -19.65 3.48 2.53
CA GLY A 37 -20.42 4.16 1.49
C GLY A 37 -21.27 5.34 1.98
N SER A 38 -21.04 5.87 3.18
CA SER A 38 -21.88 6.94 3.75
C SER A 38 -21.81 8.25 2.99
N MET A 39 -20.76 8.46 2.20
CA MET A 39 -20.57 9.66 1.39
C MET A 39 -20.88 9.44 -0.09
N GLU A 40 -21.46 8.30 -0.48
CA GLU A 40 -21.87 8.08 -1.86
C GLU A 40 -23.07 8.97 -2.26
N PRO A 41 -23.13 9.43 -3.54
CA PRO A 41 -22.16 9.19 -4.62
C PRO A 41 -20.96 10.16 -4.62
N ASN A 42 -20.93 11.17 -3.75
CA ASN A 42 -19.96 12.27 -3.81
C ASN A 42 -18.53 11.85 -3.46
N VAL A 43 -18.35 10.93 -2.52
CA VAL A 43 -17.07 10.31 -2.17
C VAL A 43 -17.24 8.78 -2.15
N PRO A 44 -16.93 8.10 -3.27
CA PRO A 44 -17.08 6.64 -3.39
C PRO A 44 -16.19 5.85 -2.43
N ILE A 45 -16.59 4.62 -2.12
CA ILE A 45 -15.75 3.66 -1.38
C ILE A 45 -14.42 3.44 -2.13
N GLY A 46 -13.32 3.34 -1.37
CA GLY A 46 -11.98 3.20 -1.92
C GLY A 46 -11.36 4.51 -2.41
N SER A 47 -11.98 5.65 -2.11
CA SER A 47 -11.37 6.97 -2.33
C SER A 47 -10.23 7.21 -1.34
N ILE A 48 -9.23 7.97 -1.78
CA ILE A 48 -8.26 8.62 -0.90
C ILE A 48 -8.64 10.08 -0.76
N VAL A 49 -8.74 10.55 0.49
CA VAL A 49 -9.18 11.90 0.83
C VAL A 49 -8.03 12.66 1.49
N LEU A 50 -7.74 13.85 0.98
CA LEU A 50 -6.79 14.77 1.58
C LEU A 50 -7.52 15.81 2.42
N LEU A 51 -7.14 15.93 3.68
CA LEU A 51 -7.68 16.89 4.63
C LEU A 51 -6.66 17.98 4.96
N ALA A 52 -7.13 19.21 5.16
CA ALA A 52 -6.43 20.28 5.84
C ALA A 52 -6.66 20.14 7.35
N ARG A 53 -5.65 19.67 8.09
CA ARG A 53 -5.74 19.41 9.52
C ARG A 53 -5.89 20.70 10.31
N GLY A 54 -6.87 20.75 11.21
CA GLY A 54 -7.17 21.92 12.04
C GLY A 54 -7.91 23.04 11.31
N ASP A 55 -8.21 22.88 10.00
CA ASP A 55 -9.06 23.82 9.27
C ASP A 55 -10.52 23.66 9.73
N LYS A 56 -11.17 24.78 10.06
CA LYS A 56 -12.54 24.80 10.57
C LYS A 56 -13.52 24.74 9.38
N PRO A 57 -14.35 23.69 9.27
CA PRO A 57 -15.28 23.58 8.17
C PRO A 57 -16.44 24.56 8.29
N SER A 58 -16.98 24.97 7.15
CA SER A 58 -18.21 25.74 7.01
C SER A 58 -19.39 24.82 6.63
N VAL A 59 -20.62 25.32 6.74
CA VAL A 59 -21.80 24.59 6.25
C VAL A 59 -21.64 24.30 4.75
N GLY A 60 -21.87 23.04 4.37
CA GLY A 60 -21.68 22.51 3.03
C GLY A 60 -20.34 21.80 2.82
N ASP A 61 -19.34 22.05 3.67
CA ASP A 61 -18.04 21.38 3.58
C ASP A 61 -18.13 19.91 4.02
N VAL A 62 -17.26 19.08 3.46
CA VAL A 62 -17.00 17.74 3.97
C VAL A 62 -15.81 17.81 4.91
N ALA A 63 -15.93 17.24 6.11
CA ALA A 63 -14.84 17.24 7.08
C ALA A 63 -14.79 15.93 7.86
N ALA A 64 -13.62 15.63 8.40
CA ALA A 64 -13.43 14.46 9.23
C ALA A 64 -13.48 14.82 10.71
N TYR A 65 -14.09 13.96 11.52
CA TYR A 65 -14.13 14.09 12.97
C TYR A 65 -13.88 12.75 13.66
N LEU A 66 -13.55 12.83 14.94
CA LEU A 66 -13.34 11.69 15.80
C LEU A 66 -14.64 11.32 16.52
N LEU A 67 -15.06 10.06 16.41
CA LEU A 67 -16.15 9.49 17.20
C LEU A 67 -15.59 8.41 18.14
N GLU A 68 -15.93 8.47 19.42
CA GLU A 68 -15.57 7.46 20.40
C GLU A 68 -16.79 6.61 20.77
N VAL A 69 -16.75 5.33 20.44
CA VAL A 69 -17.82 4.36 20.76
C VAL A 69 -17.21 3.15 21.45
N GLN A 70 -17.71 2.82 22.64
CA GLN A 70 -17.23 1.68 23.44
C GLN A 70 -15.71 1.67 23.66
N GLY A 71 -15.11 2.84 23.89
CA GLY A 71 -13.67 2.99 24.11
C GLY A 71 -12.81 2.85 22.85
N ARG A 72 -13.41 2.73 21.66
CA ARG A 72 -12.71 2.72 20.36
C ARG A 72 -12.91 4.05 19.66
N ARG A 73 -11.82 4.55 19.05
CA ARG A 73 -11.81 5.77 18.24
C ARG A 73 -12.04 5.43 16.77
N TYR A 74 -13.00 6.10 16.16
CA TYR A 74 -13.31 6.03 14.74
C TYR A 74 -13.12 7.41 14.12
N VAL A 75 -12.59 7.44 12.90
CA VAL A 75 -12.53 8.66 12.10
C VAL A 75 -13.67 8.60 11.09
N ILE A 76 -14.59 9.55 11.17
CA ILE A 76 -15.77 9.61 10.30
C ILE A 76 -15.64 10.84 9.40
N LEU A 77 -16.04 10.69 8.14
CA LEU A 77 -16.02 11.74 7.12
C LEU A 77 -17.46 11.99 6.66
N HIS A 78 -18.02 13.15 7.00
CA HIS A 78 -19.39 13.55 6.63
C HIS A 78 -19.46 15.02 6.21
N ARG A 79 -20.62 15.45 5.70
CA ARG A 79 -20.88 16.84 5.32
C ARG A 79 -21.44 17.63 6.50
N VAL A 80 -20.93 18.83 6.72
CA VAL A 80 -21.50 19.78 7.67
C VAL A 80 -22.81 20.33 7.07
N THR A 81 -23.93 20.02 7.71
CA THR A 81 -25.26 20.51 7.30
C THR A 81 -25.75 21.68 8.13
N GLY A 82 -25.11 21.95 9.27
CA GLY A 82 -25.45 23.07 10.14
C GLY A 82 -24.47 23.28 11.27
N VAL A 83 -24.67 24.37 11.99
CA VAL A 83 -23.98 24.70 13.24
C VAL A 83 -25.04 25.12 14.24
N THR A 84 -25.02 24.55 15.44
CA THR A 84 -25.98 24.87 16.50
C THR A 84 -25.62 26.18 17.20
N GLU A 85 -26.55 26.76 17.98
CA GLU A 85 -26.32 28.03 18.70
C GLU A 85 -25.17 27.94 19.72
N ASP A 86 -24.94 26.76 20.29
CA ASP A 86 -23.83 26.45 21.19
C ASP A 86 -22.51 26.12 20.46
N GLY A 87 -22.48 26.26 19.13
CA GLY A 87 -21.27 26.16 18.32
C GLY A 87 -20.86 24.74 17.91
N ARG A 88 -21.71 23.72 18.13
CA ARG A 88 -21.44 22.35 17.66
C ARG A 88 -21.78 22.21 16.19
N TYR A 89 -21.02 21.35 15.51
CA TYR A 89 -21.25 21.03 14.11
C TYR A 89 -22.30 19.92 13.98
N VAL A 90 -23.19 20.08 13.01
CA VAL A 90 -24.15 19.06 12.59
C VAL A 90 -23.58 18.38 11.35
N PHE A 91 -23.22 17.11 11.46
CA PHE A 91 -22.67 16.30 10.39
C PHE A 91 -23.71 15.31 9.86
N SER A 92 -23.84 15.21 8.53
CA SER A 92 -24.74 14.25 7.89
C SER A 92 -24.05 13.55 6.72
N ALA A 93 -24.42 12.28 6.55
CA ALA A 93 -23.99 11.45 5.44
C ALA A 93 -24.70 11.86 4.14
N ASP A 94 -23.95 11.90 3.03
CA ASP A 94 -24.54 12.21 1.71
C ASP A 94 -25.47 11.08 1.20
N ALA A 95 -25.21 9.84 1.63
CA ALA A 95 -26.01 8.68 1.24
C ALA A 95 -27.38 8.59 1.95
N GLY A 96 -27.65 9.48 2.93
CA GLY A 96 -28.92 9.51 3.67
C GLY A 96 -29.05 8.41 4.74
N ASP A 97 -30.29 8.00 5.01
CA ASP A 97 -30.63 7.03 6.06
C ASP A 97 -30.22 5.61 5.61
N PRO A 98 -29.20 4.98 6.24
CA PRO A 98 -29.20 4.63 7.67
C PRO A 98 -28.22 5.41 8.55
N TYR A 99 -27.49 6.39 8.01
CA TYR A 99 -26.30 6.93 8.68
C TYR A 99 -26.58 8.04 9.70
N GLY A 100 -27.83 8.51 9.79
CA GLY A 100 -28.24 9.50 10.78
C GLY A 100 -27.53 10.86 10.65
N THR A 101 -27.56 11.63 11.73
CA THR A 101 -26.89 12.93 11.85
C THR A 101 -26.14 12.95 13.18
N ASP A 102 -24.89 13.40 13.14
CA ASP A 102 -24.02 13.48 14.31
C ASP A 102 -23.85 14.93 14.77
N LEU A 103 -23.91 15.15 16.09
CA LEU A 103 -23.57 16.42 16.72
C LEU A 103 -22.15 16.31 17.28
N VAL A 104 -21.26 17.17 16.78
CA VAL A 104 -19.82 17.05 17.02
C VAL A 104 -19.27 18.34 17.59
N GLU A 105 -18.52 18.25 18.69
CA GLU A 105 -17.83 19.39 19.27
C GLU A 105 -16.66 19.85 18.36
N PRO A 106 -16.39 21.17 18.25
CA PRO A 106 -15.33 21.69 17.38
C PRO A 106 -13.96 21.06 17.62
N GLU A 107 -13.65 20.64 18.85
CA GLU A 107 -12.37 20.03 19.24
C GLU A 107 -12.21 18.61 18.68
N ARG A 108 -13.31 17.94 18.31
CA ARG A 108 -13.30 16.61 17.71
C ARG A 108 -13.16 16.65 16.19
N VAL A 109 -13.25 17.83 15.58
CA VAL A 109 -13.06 18.01 14.14
C VAL A 109 -11.56 17.96 13.82
N LEU A 110 -11.18 17.01 12.97
CA LEU A 110 -9.79 16.80 12.57
C LEU A 110 -9.37 17.78 11.48
N GLY A 111 -10.29 18.14 10.58
CA GLY A 111 -10.02 19.05 9.48
C GLY A 111 -10.98 18.91 8.30
N ARG A 112 -10.93 19.89 7.41
CA ARG A 112 -11.77 19.96 6.20
C ARG A 112 -11.16 19.20 5.04
N MET A 113 -12.00 18.54 4.24
CA MET A 113 -11.62 17.90 2.99
C MET A 113 -11.23 18.94 1.94
N LEU A 114 -10.03 18.77 1.38
CA LEU A 114 -9.54 19.55 0.24
C LEU A 114 -9.89 18.88 -1.09
N ILE A 115 -9.61 17.58 -1.18
CA ILE A 115 -9.83 16.79 -2.40
C ILE A 115 -10.06 15.32 -2.07
N ALA A 116 -10.91 14.67 -2.86
CA ALA A 116 -11.09 13.23 -2.88
C ALA A 116 -10.67 12.69 -4.26
N ILE A 117 -9.86 11.64 -4.26
CA ILE A 117 -9.46 10.93 -5.49
C ILE A 117 -10.13 9.55 -5.46
N PRO A 118 -11.18 9.32 -6.27
CA PRO A 118 -11.91 8.06 -6.31
C PRO A 118 -11.02 6.87 -6.66
N TYR A 119 -11.29 5.72 -6.04
CA TYR A 119 -10.66 4.42 -6.31
C TYR A 119 -9.15 4.32 -6.06
N LEU A 120 -8.47 5.42 -5.75
CA LEU A 120 -7.02 5.44 -5.51
C LEU A 120 -6.64 4.59 -4.29
N GLY A 121 -7.54 4.44 -3.32
CA GLY A 121 -7.36 3.62 -2.12
C GLY A 121 -7.20 2.13 -2.42
N TYR A 122 -7.72 1.65 -3.55
CA TYR A 122 -7.47 0.29 -4.02
C TYR A 122 -6.07 0.10 -4.58
N VAL A 123 -5.41 1.16 -5.06
CA VAL A 123 -4.11 1.07 -5.76
C VAL A 123 -2.95 1.39 -4.82
N VAL A 124 -3.13 2.36 -3.92
CA VAL A 124 -2.08 2.86 -3.02
C VAL A 124 -1.37 1.76 -2.21
N PRO A 125 -2.07 0.76 -1.64
CA PRO A 125 -1.40 -0.33 -0.91
C PRO A 125 -0.38 -1.12 -1.75
N TYR A 126 -0.57 -1.15 -3.08
CA TYR A 126 0.29 -1.87 -4.01
C TYR A 126 1.39 -1.00 -4.64
N ALA A 127 1.37 0.32 -4.42
CA ALA A 127 2.34 1.24 -5.02
C ALA A 127 3.81 0.87 -4.75
N PRO A 128 4.23 0.48 -3.52
CA PRO A 128 5.61 0.07 -3.27
C PRO A 128 6.03 -1.15 -4.09
N VAL A 129 5.13 -2.11 -4.29
CA VAL A 129 5.38 -3.33 -5.07
C VAL A 129 5.53 -2.98 -6.55
N LEU A 130 4.64 -2.13 -7.08
CA LEU A 130 4.69 -1.69 -8.47
C LEU A 130 5.96 -0.88 -8.77
N VAL A 131 6.36 0.00 -7.84
CA VAL A 131 7.64 0.75 -7.94
C VAL A 131 8.84 -0.20 -7.87
N GLY A 132 8.85 -1.15 -6.94
CA GLY A 132 9.93 -2.14 -6.83
C GLY A 132 10.08 -2.98 -8.10
N LEU A 133 8.96 -3.44 -8.67
CA LEU A 133 8.93 -4.17 -9.94
C LEU A 133 9.44 -3.31 -11.10
N ALA A 134 9.00 -2.05 -11.18
CA ALA A 134 9.43 -1.10 -12.20
C ALA A 134 10.94 -0.82 -12.12
N LEU A 135 11.48 -0.63 -10.91
CA LEU A 135 12.91 -0.43 -10.67
C LEU A 135 13.70 -1.68 -11.06
N LEU A 136 13.27 -2.87 -10.64
CA LEU A 136 13.87 -4.14 -11.06
C LEU A 136 13.94 -4.24 -12.58
N LEU A 137 12.81 -4.06 -13.27
CA LEU A 137 12.71 -4.13 -14.73
C LEU A 137 13.60 -3.10 -15.43
N SER A 138 13.88 -1.97 -14.79
CA SER A 138 14.79 -0.94 -15.30
C SER A 138 16.28 -1.28 -15.09
N LEU A 139 16.60 -2.03 -14.04
CA LEU A 139 17.96 -2.45 -13.68
C LEU A 139 18.39 -3.73 -14.40
N VAL A 140 17.45 -4.52 -14.93
CA VAL A 140 17.77 -5.70 -15.75
C VAL A 140 18.61 -5.29 -16.97
N PRO A 141 19.87 -5.76 -17.09
CA PRO A 141 20.69 -5.50 -18.27
C PRO A 141 20.05 -6.18 -19.49
N ARG A 142 19.61 -5.39 -20.48
CA ARG A 142 19.03 -5.92 -21.74
C ARG A 142 20.06 -6.18 -22.84
N ARG A 143 21.35 -5.95 -22.59
CA ARG A 143 22.41 -6.41 -23.51
C ARG A 143 22.64 -7.89 -23.28
N THR A 144 22.30 -8.68 -24.29
CA THR A 144 22.65 -10.09 -24.39
C THR A 144 24.16 -10.22 -24.19
N ARG A 145 24.58 -10.84 -23.09
CA ARG A 145 25.86 -11.55 -23.17
C ARG A 145 25.68 -12.59 -24.27
N PRO A 146 26.62 -12.72 -25.22
CA PRO A 146 26.61 -13.88 -26.10
C PRO A 146 26.52 -15.14 -25.21
N PRO A 147 25.89 -16.23 -25.68
CA PRO A 147 25.82 -17.47 -24.92
C PRO A 147 27.22 -17.79 -24.41
N VAL A 148 27.38 -17.82 -23.08
CA VAL A 148 28.65 -18.15 -22.46
C VAL A 148 28.96 -19.59 -22.86
N GLN A 149 29.91 -19.76 -23.77
CA GLN A 149 30.50 -21.07 -24.03
C GLN A 149 31.48 -21.34 -22.89
N GLY A 150 31.02 -22.10 -21.89
CA GLY A 150 31.79 -22.43 -20.69
C GLY A 150 30.89 -22.77 -19.52
N PRO A 151 31.42 -23.37 -18.44
CA PRO A 151 30.66 -23.60 -17.22
C PRO A 151 30.09 -22.28 -16.72
N VAL A 152 28.77 -22.17 -16.70
CA VAL A 152 28.05 -21.02 -16.13
C VAL A 152 28.21 -21.11 -14.62
N ASP A 153 29.06 -20.26 -14.04
CA ASP A 153 29.06 -20.07 -12.59
C ASP A 153 27.70 -19.51 -12.20
N PRO A 154 26.89 -20.25 -11.42
CA PRO A 154 25.61 -19.73 -10.98
C PRO A 154 25.83 -18.49 -10.12
N GLY A 155 25.29 -17.36 -10.54
CA GLY A 155 25.35 -16.13 -9.76
C GLY A 155 24.74 -16.34 -8.37
N PHE A 156 25.21 -15.56 -7.39
CA PHE A 156 24.77 -15.64 -5.99
C PHE A 156 23.23 -15.64 -5.82
N LEU A 157 22.51 -14.94 -6.71
CA LEU A 157 21.04 -14.86 -6.70
C LEU A 157 20.35 -16.23 -6.77
N ARG A 158 20.97 -17.22 -7.40
CA ARG A 158 20.42 -18.59 -7.50
C ARG A 158 20.18 -19.20 -6.12
N TYR A 159 21.01 -18.88 -5.13
CA TYR A 159 20.93 -19.48 -3.80
C TYR A 159 19.96 -18.77 -2.86
N LEU A 160 19.57 -17.52 -3.17
CA LEU A 160 18.75 -16.70 -2.29
C LEU A 160 17.37 -17.31 -1.99
N PRO A 161 16.59 -17.84 -2.97
CA PRO A 161 15.32 -18.47 -2.66
C PRO A 161 15.46 -19.68 -1.73
N ALA A 162 16.54 -20.46 -1.86
CA ALA A 162 16.77 -21.64 -1.02
C ALA A 162 17.00 -21.28 0.46
N VAL A 163 17.53 -20.09 0.74
CA VAL A 163 17.75 -19.58 2.11
C VAL A 163 16.53 -18.81 2.61
N LEU A 164 15.96 -17.96 1.76
CA LEU A 164 14.88 -17.04 2.14
C LEU A 164 13.55 -17.75 2.32
N VAL A 165 13.19 -18.70 1.45
CA VAL A 165 11.87 -19.35 1.51
C VAL A 165 11.65 -20.13 2.82
N PRO A 166 12.61 -20.92 3.34
CA PRO A 166 12.45 -21.56 4.65
C PRO A 166 12.28 -20.56 5.81
N LEU A 167 12.86 -19.37 5.71
CA LEU A 167 12.73 -18.34 6.75
C LEU A 167 11.29 -17.84 6.88
N THR A 168 10.43 -17.96 5.87
CA THR A 168 9.01 -17.57 6.01
C THR A 168 8.24 -18.46 6.98
N LEU A 169 8.76 -19.64 7.31
CA LEU A 169 8.15 -20.54 8.30
C LEU A 169 8.54 -20.17 9.75
N LEU A 170 9.63 -19.43 9.90
CA LEU A 170 10.22 -19.10 11.20
C LEU A 170 10.00 -17.63 11.57
N LEU A 171 9.86 -16.76 10.57
CA LEU A 171 9.69 -15.34 10.75
C LEU A 171 8.21 -14.95 10.79
N PRO A 172 7.85 -13.89 11.51
CA PRO A 172 6.53 -13.30 11.39
C PRO A 172 6.36 -12.78 9.96
N VAL A 173 5.36 -13.30 9.25
CA VAL A 173 5.05 -12.94 7.86
C VAL A 173 3.65 -12.36 7.76
N LYS A 174 3.36 -11.65 6.67
CA LYS A 174 2.06 -11.04 6.35
C LYS A 174 1.63 -11.38 4.92
N GLY A 175 0.35 -11.19 4.60
CA GLY A 175 -0.18 -11.42 3.26
C GLY A 175 -0.27 -12.91 2.88
N LEU A 176 0.04 -13.24 1.62
CA LEU A 176 -0.12 -14.60 1.09
C LEU A 176 0.59 -15.70 1.90
N PRO A 177 1.83 -15.51 2.40
CA PRO A 177 2.48 -16.51 3.24
C PRO A 177 1.76 -16.78 4.56
N MET A 178 1.16 -15.74 5.16
CA MET A 178 0.34 -15.89 6.36
C MET A 178 -0.98 -16.64 6.06
N MET A 179 -1.60 -16.38 4.90
CA MET A 179 -2.86 -17.03 4.51
C MET A 179 -2.67 -18.50 4.13
N LEU A 180 -1.61 -18.82 3.39
CA LEU A 180 -1.34 -20.16 2.87
C LEU A 180 -0.47 -21.01 3.83
N GLY A 181 0.17 -20.37 4.81
CA GLY A 181 1.03 -21.04 5.78
C GLY A 181 2.11 -21.90 5.11
N PRO A 182 2.33 -23.15 5.55
CA PRO A 182 3.33 -24.05 4.96
C PRO A 182 3.15 -24.30 3.46
N ALA A 183 1.92 -24.21 2.92
CA ALA A 183 1.66 -24.44 1.50
C ALA A 183 2.33 -23.38 0.60
N TYR A 184 2.54 -22.16 1.11
CA TYR A 184 3.29 -21.12 0.40
C TYR A 184 4.73 -21.55 0.13
N ALA A 185 5.40 -22.12 1.13
CA ALA A 185 6.78 -22.58 0.99
C ALA A 185 6.89 -23.71 -0.03
N VAL A 186 5.96 -24.68 0.01
CA VAL A 186 5.91 -25.78 -0.96
C VAL A 186 5.74 -25.26 -2.39
N LEU A 187 4.80 -24.34 -2.62
CA LEU A 187 4.54 -23.76 -3.94
C LEU A 187 5.77 -22.99 -4.45
N THR A 188 6.36 -22.15 -3.60
CA THR A 188 7.51 -21.31 -3.95
C THR A 188 8.76 -22.16 -4.22
N LEU A 189 8.98 -23.23 -3.43
CA LEU A 189 10.06 -24.20 -3.65
C LEU A 189 9.86 -25.03 -4.92
N ALA A 190 8.61 -25.38 -5.26
CA ALA A 190 8.32 -26.07 -6.52
C ALA A 190 8.64 -25.19 -7.74
N ILE A 191 8.25 -23.91 -7.71
CA ILE A 191 8.59 -22.93 -8.76
C ILE A 191 10.12 -22.76 -8.84
N TYR A 192 10.80 -22.63 -7.70
CA TYR A 192 12.25 -22.56 -7.63
C TYR A 192 12.93 -23.81 -8.22
N ALA A 193 12.46 -25.01 -7.87
CA ALA A 193 12.98 -26.28 -8.38
C ALA A 193 12.79 -26.44 -9.90
N ILE A 194 11.63 -26.03 -10.42
CA ILE A 194 11.37 -25.99 -11.87
C ILE A 194 12.32 -24.99 -12.54
N THR A 195 12.51 -23.82 -11.94
CA THR A 195 13.42 -22.79 -12.48
C THR A 195 14.86 -23.30 -12.52
N LEU A 196 15.33 -24.01 -11.49
CA LEU A 196 16.64 -24.68 -11.50
C LEU A 196 16.76 -25.72 -12.60
N ARG A 197 15.71 -26.52 -12.84
CA ARG A 197 15.71 -27.57 -13.86
C ARG A 197 15.81 -27.00 -15.29
N PHE A 198 15.16 -25.87 -15.53
CA PHE A 198 15.08 -25.23 -16.84
C PHE A 198 15.95 -23.97 -16.96
N GLU A 199 16.88 -23.75 -16.02
CA GLU A 199 17.70 -22.53 -15.94
C GLU A 199 18.44 -22.22 -17.25
N ARG A 200 18.87 -23.25 -17.98
CA ARG A 200 19.57 -23.13 -19.27
C ARG A 200 18.66 -22.73 -20.43
N GLU A 201 17.36 -22.99 -20.31
CA GLU A 201 16.35 -22.69 -21.34
C GLU A 201 15.60 -21.39 -21.03
N ILE A 202 15.54 -21.00 -19.76
CA ILE A 202 14.92 -19.77 -19.30
C ILE A 202 15.90 -18.61 -19.53
N ARG A 203 15.61 -17.81 -20.56
CA ARG A 203 16.41 -16.65 -21.01
C ARG A 203 16.77 -15.65 -19.90
N HIS A 204 16.06 -15.66 -18.76
CA HIS A 204 16.25 -14.77 -17.60
C HIS A 204 16.04 -15.45 -16.23
N ALA A 205 16.62 -16.63 -16.00
CA ALA A 205 16.44 -17.36 -14.73
C ALA A 205 16.83 -16.53 -13.49
N ASP A 206 17.86 -15.69 -13.58
CA ASP A 206 18.27 -14.76 -12.51
C ASP A 206 17.14 -13.82 -12.04
N LEU A 207 16.26 -13.39 -12.96
CA LEU A 207 15.11 -12.57 -12.61
C LEU A 207 14.07 -13.35 -11.84
N VAL A 208 13.88 -14.62 -12.18
CA VAL A 208 12.95 -15.48 -11.46
C VAL A 208 13.46 -15.68 -10.03
N TYR A 209 14.77 -15.91 -9.84
CA TYR A 209 15.37 -15.98 -8.51
C TYR A 209 15.25 -14.67 -7.73
N ALA A 210 15.51 -13.53 -8.37
CA ALA A 210 15.36 -12.22 -7.73
C ALA A 210 13.91 -11.93 -7.33
N LEU A 211 12.95 -12.23 -8.20
CA LEU A 211 11.52 -12.02 -7.92
C LEU A 211 11.03 -12.92 -6.77
N LEU A 212 11.41 -14.20 -6.78
CA LEU A 212 11.12 -15.11 -5.66
C LEU A 212 11.71 -14.59 -4.34
N SER A 213 12.97 -14.13 -4.37
CA SER A 213 13.65 -13.59 -3.19
C SER A 213 12.98 -12.33 -2.66
N ILE A 214 12.59 -11.41 -3.54
CA ILE A 214 11.92 -10.15 -3.18
C ILE A 214 10.51 -10.42 -2.66
N SER A 215 9.78 -11.36 -3.27
CA SER A 215 8.47 -11.79 -2.79
C SER A 215 8.55 -12.26 -1.34
N VAL A 216 9.58 -13.04 -1.00
CA VAL A 216 9.81 -13.47 0.38
C VAL A 216 10.14 -12.30 1.31
N LEU A 217 11.07 -11.42 0.94
CA LEU A 217 11.48 -10.31 1.80
C LEU A 217 10.31 -9.34 2.11
N VAL A 218 9.50 -9.01 1.12
CA VAL A 218 8.32 -8.14 1.28
C VAL A 218 7.25 -8.78 2.18
N SER A 219 7.22 -10.12 2.24
CA SER A 219 6.28 -10.84 3.08
C SER A 219 6.62 -10.82 4.57
N ILE A 220 7.83 -10.42 4.96
CA ILE A 220 8.22 -10.39 6.38
C ILE A 220 7.53 -9.19 7.07
N ASP A 221 6.94 -9.45 8.23
CA ASP A 221 6.40 -8.44 9.13
C ASP A 221 7.52 -7.90 10.02
N TYR A 222 8.24 -6.89 9.51
CA TYR A 222 9.38 -6.29 10.19
C TYR A 222 9.02 -5.62 11.52
N ALA A 223 7.77 -5.18 11.71
CA ALA A 223 7.33 -4.59 12.98
C ALA A 223 7.26 -5.67 14.07
N LYS A 224 6.62 -6.81 13.76
CA LYS A 224 6.59 -7.96 14.68
C LYS A 224 7.96 -8.58 14.88
N LEU A 225 8.78 -8.63 13.83
CA LEU A 225 10.15 -9.13 13.94
C LEU A 225 10.99 -8.26 14.87
N ALA A 226 10.87 -6.93 14.76
CA ALA A 226 11.56 -6.01 15.66
C ALA A 226 11.07 -6.17 17.10
N ALA A 227 9.76 -6.27 17.34
CA ALA A 227 9.22 -6.51 18.67
C ALA A 227 9.79 -7.80 19.30
N LEU A 228 9.84 -8.89 18.53
CA LEU A 228 10.40 -10.17 18.97
C LEU A 228 11.89 -10.07 19.35
N LEU A 229 12.68 -9.35 18.56
CA LEU A 229 14.13 -9.20 18.78
C LEU A 229 14.45 -8.28 19.98
N TRP A 230 13.60 -7.28 20.23
CA TRP A 230 13.78 -6.32 21.32
C TRP A 230 13.01 -6.68 22.59
N GLY A 231 12.28 -7.80 22.61
CA GLY A 231 11.52 -8.28 23.76
C GLY A 231 10.31 -7.40 24.12
N LEU A 232 9.73 -6.71 23.13
CA LEU A 232 8.57 -5.82 23.25
C LEU A 232 7.26 -6.52 22.90
#